data_AF-A0A1T1D224-F1
#
_entry.id   AF-A0A1T1D224-F1
#
_cell.length_a   1.000
_cell.length_b   1.000
_cell.length_c   1.000
_cell.angle_alpha   90.00
_cell.angle_beta   90.00
_cell.angle_gamma   90.00
#
_symmetry.space_group_name_H-M   'P 1'
#
loop_
_entity.id
_entity.type
_entity.pdbx_description
1 polymer ?
#
loop_
_entity_poly.entity_id
_entity_poly.type
_entity_poly.pdbx_seq_one_letter_code
_entity_poly.pdbx_strand_id
1 'polypeptide(L)' 'MSQSKREQVVSHLRYIRQELREMHQGVLEDGLLPDPGEVRGVMAQMEALLELVAGRSARKARSSSKP' A
#
# COMPACT_ATOMS: atom_id res chain seq x y z
N MET A 1 -6.56 1.84 -18.56
CA MET A 1 -6.20 2.74 -17.42
C MET A 1 -5.99 4.13 -18.00
N SER A 2 -6.58 5.19 -17.43
CA SER A 2 -6.30 6.56 -17.89
C SER A 2 -4.89 7.00 -17.48
N GLN A 3 -4.29 7.93 -18.22
CA GLN A 3 -2.96 8.47 -17.93
C GLN A 3 -2.87 9.04 -16.50
N SER A 4 -3.87 9.82 -16.10
CA SER A 4 -3.98 10.37 -14.74
C SER A 4 -4.00 9.29 -13.65
N LYS A 5 -4.72 8.17 -13.86
CA LYS A 5 -4.76 7.06 -12.91
C LYS A 5 -3.40 6.34 -12.81
N ARG A 6 -2.68 6.23 -13.93
CA ARG A 6 -1.32 5.67 -13.95
C ARG A 6 -0.35 6.55 -13.18
N GLU A 7 -0.42 7.86 -13.35
CA GLU A 7 0.44 8.82 -12.61
C GLU A 7 0.16 8.79 -11.10
N GLN A 8 -1.10 8.71 -10.68
CA GLN A 8 -1.48 8.54 -9.27
C GLN A 8 -0.90 7.25 -8.67
N VAL A 9 -1.02 6.12 -9.38
CA VAL A 9 -0.47 4.82 -8.96
C VAL A 9 1.05 4.89 -8.81
N VAL A 10 1.74 5.51 -9.77
CA VAL A 10 3.20 5.68 -9.74
C VAL A 10 3.62 6.56 -8.55
N SER A 11 2.89 7.64 -8.28
CA SER A 11 3.16 8.52 -7.13
C SER A 11 3.01 7.78 -5.81
N HIS A 12 1.90 7.06 -5.60
CA HIS A 12 1.68 6.25 -4.39
C HIS A 12 2.76 5.18 -4.19
N LEU A 13 3.14 4.48 -5.27
CA LEU A 13 4.23 3.50 -5.20
C LEU A 13 5.56 4.11 -4.80
N ARG A 14 5.88 5.33 -5.24
CA ARG A 14 7.10 6.03 -4.83
C ARG A 14 7.10 6.32 -3.33
N TYR A 15 5.95 6.75 -2.79
CA TYR A 15 5.80 7.03 -1.35
C TYR A 15 5.93 5.77 -0.51
N ILE A 16 5.18 4.70 -0.83
CA ILE A 16 5.25 3.42 -0.10
C ILE A 16 6.68 2.87 -0.09
N ARG A 17 7.39 2.93 -1.22
CA ARG A 17 8.79 2.48 -1.30
C ARG A 17 9.73 3.34 -0.46
N GLN A 18 9.42 4.61 -0.27
CA GLN A 18 10.22 5.50 0.57
C GLN A 18 10.03 5.16 2.05
N GLU A 19 8.78 5.05 2.52
CA GLU A 19 8.48 4.66 3.91
C GLU A 19 9.09 3.29 4.25
N LEU A 20 8.99 2.31 3.36
CA LEU A 20 9.61 1.00 3.56
C LEU A 20 11.13 1.06 3.68
N ARG A 21 11.79 1.95 2.92
CA ARG A 21 13.25 2.14 3.04
C ARG A 21 13.63 2.78 4.36
N GLU A 22 12.90 3.79 4.80
CA GLU A 22 13.13 4.46 6.07
C GLU A 22 12.95 3.50 7.25
N MET A 23 11.86 2.72 7.26
CA MET A 23 11.66 1.68 8.27
C MET A 23 12.76 0.62 8.25
N HIS A 24 13.15 0.15 7.06
CA HIS A 24 14.24 -0.84 6.93
C HIS A 24 15.59 -0.29 7.40
N GLN A 25 15.88 0.98 7.09
CA GLN A 25 17.10 1.65 7.52
C GLN A 25 17.13 1.82 9.04
N GLY A 26 16.03 2.26 9.66
CA GLY A 26 15.94 2.35 11.12
C GLY A 26 16.17 1.00 11.82
N VAL A 27 15.71 -0.09 11.22
CA VAL A 27 15.97 -1.45 11.73
C VAL A 27 17.44 -1.83 11.59
N LEU A 28 18.06 -1.59 10.43
CA LEU A 28 19.44 -2.03 10.16
C LEU A 28 20.51 -1.17 10.83
N GLU A 29 20.32 0.16 10.84
CA GLU A 29 21.34 1.10 11.30
C GLU A 29 21.19 1.40 12.79
N ASP A 30 19.96 1.54 13.27
CA ASP A 30 19.68 1.99 14.64
C ASP A 30 19.07 0.90 15.54
N GLY A 31 18.73 -0.28 14.99
CA GLY A 31 18.03 -1.34 15.71
C GLY A 31 16.61 -0.96 16.12
N LEU A 32 16.03 0.07 15.50
CA LEU A 32 14.71 0.60 15.81
C LEU A 32 13.65 -0.17 15.03
N LEU A 33 12.80 -0.89 15.76
CA LEU A 33 11.64 -1.55 15.19
C LEU A 33 10.54 -0.51 14.89
N PRO A 34 9.89 -0.58 13.71
CA PRO A 34 8.78 0.31 13.41
C PRO A 34 7.60 0.03 14.34
N ASP A 35 6.82 1.08 14.63
CA ASP A 35 5.60 0.93 15.41
C ASP A 35 4.59 0.07 14.63
N PRO A 36 3.82 -0.80 15.30
CA PRO A 36 2.77 -1.58 14.63
C PRO A 36 1.76 -0.73 13.83
N GLY A 37 1.53 0.51 14.24
CA GLY A 37 0.70 1.49 13.54
C GLY A 37 1.29 1.94 12.21
N GLU A 38 2.60 2.16 12.13
CA GLU A 38 3.30 2.51 10.90
C GLU A 38 3.22 1.37 9.89
N VAL A 39 3.48 0.14 10.36
CA VAL A 39 3.35 -1.06 9.52
C VAL A 39 1.92 -1.22 9.00
N ARG A 40 0.91 -1.07 9.86
CA ARG A 40 -0.50 -1.10 9.45
C ARG A 40 -0.83 0.01 8.45
N GLY A 41 -0.26 1.20 8.61
CA GLY A 41 -0.42 2.33 7.70
C GLY A 41 0.06 1.99 6.29
N VAL A 42 1.29 1.47 6.16
CA VAL A 42 1.86 1.06 4.86
C VAL A 42 1.05 -0.06 4.23
N MET A 43 0.61 -1.05 5.02
CA MET A 43 -0.27 -2.12 4.52
C MET A 43 -1.58 -1.58 3.96
N ALA A 44 -2.24 -0.64 4.65
CA ALA A 44 -3.47 -0.02 4.19
C ALA A 44 -3.28 0.78 2.88
N GLN A 45 -2.16 1.50 2.75
CA GLN A 45 -1.81 2.20 1.51
C GLN A 45 -1.59 1.22 0.34
N MET A 46 -0.93 0.08 0.58
CA MET A 46 -0.75 -0.97 -0.42
C MET A 46 -2.07 -1.61 -0.86
N GLU A 47 -3.00 -1.86 0.07
CA GLU A 47 -4.34 -2.36 -0.24
C GLU A 47 -5.14 -1.36 -1.09
N ALA A 48 -5.13 -0.07 -0.72
CA ALA A 48 -5.80 0.98 -1.49
C ALA A 48 -5.24 1.08 -2.93
N LEU A 49 -3.92 0.95 -3.07
CA LEU A 49 -3.26 0.90 -4.37
C LEU A 49 -3.67 -0.32 -5.18
N LEU A 50 -3.74 -1.50 -4.54
CA LEU A 50 -4.20 -2.73 -5.18
C LEU A 50 -5.64 -2.59 -5.68
N GLU A 51 -6.53 -1.99 -4.89
CA GLU A 51 -7.91 -1.72 -5.32
C GLU A 51 -7.98 -0.76 -6.51
N LEU A 52 -7.15 0.29 -6.50
CA LEU A 52 -7.04 1.23 -7.61
C LEU A 52 -6.61 0.52 -8.89
N VAL A 53 -5.60 -0.36 -8.82
CA VAL A 53 -5.05 -1.08 -9.99
C VAL A 53 -5.95 -2.23 -10.43
N ALA A 54 -6.55 -3.00 -9.53
CA ALA A 54 -7.47 -4.09 -9.87
C ALA A 54 -8.80 -3.58 -10.45
N GLY A 55 -9.16 -2.32 -10.17
CA GLY A 55 -10.49 -1.79 -10.44
C GLY A 55 -11.53 -2.37 -9.49
N ARG A 56 -12.67 -1.69 -9.31
CA ARG A 56 -13.75 -2.06 -8.36
C ARG A 56 -14.34 -3.48 -8.51
N SER A 57 -13.86 -4.30 -9.43
CA SER A 57 -14.35 -5.65 -9.69
C SER A 57 -14.08 -6.64 -8.54
N ALA A 58 -12.99 -6.47 -7.79
CA ALA A 58 -12.66 -7.38 -6.67
C ALA A 58 -13.60 -7.24 -5.45
N ARG A 59 -14.20 -6.05 -5.24
CA ARG A 59 -15.17 -5.84 -4.15
C ARG A 59 -16.51 -6.55 -4.40
N LYS A 60 -16.90 -6.79 -5.66
CA LYS A 60 -18.13 -7.55 -5.98
C LYS A 60 -17.96 -9.06 -5.77
N ALA A 61 -16.74 -9.59 -5.89
CA ALA A 61 -16.46 -11.01 -5.68
C ALA A 61 -16.37 -11.40 -4.19
N ARG A 62 -15.92 -10.50 -3.30
CA ARG A 62 -15.87 -10.74 -1.84
C ARG A 62 -17.20 -10.42 -1.13
N SER A 63 -18.12 -9.69 -1.75
CA SER A 63 -19.46 -9.44 -1.19
C SER A 63 -20.50 -10.50 -1.57
N SER A 64 -20.22 -11.35 -2.57
CA SER A 64 -21.08 -12.48 -2.98
C SER A 64 -20.73 -13.80 -2.28
N SER A 65 -19.70 -13.80 -1.42
CA SER A 65 -19.29 -14.96 -0.61
C SER A 65 -19.48 -14.65 0.89
N LYS A 66 -20.72 -14.37 1.29
CA LYS A 66 -21.13 -14.44 2.69
C LYS A 66 -22.13 -15.59 2.81
N PRO A 67 -21.87 -16.60 3.68
CA PRO A 67 -22.86 -17.65 3.97
C PRO A 67 -24.09 -17.07 4.69
#